data_AF-A0A935UNJ0-F1
#
_entry.id   AF-A0A935UNJ0-F1
#
_cell.length_a   1.000
_cell.length_b   1.000
_cell.length_c   1.000
_cell.angle_alpha   90.00
_cell.angle_beta   90.00
_cell.angle_gamma   90.00
#
_symmetry.space_group_name_H-M   'P 1'
#
loop_
_entity.id
_entity.type
_entity.pdbx_description
1 polymer ?
#
loop_
_entity_poly.entity_id
_entity_poly.type
_entity_poly.pdbx_seq_one_letter_code
_entity_poly.pdbx_strand_id
1 'polypeptide(L)'
;MVYYLHGDFRCKTCLMLEDMTVRAVRDSFATQLEDKVLDLQVVNFMSEGNEHFEQDFQLEQQSVIVVEREAGKIVRWKNLKRIWDLYDRPLQFAAYVAGETRLYLDGAPEPKP
;
A
#
# COMPACT_ATOMS: atom_id res chain seq x y z
N MET A 1 7.43 -4.05 0.78
CA MET A 1 6.20 -4.37 1.54
C MET A 1 5.10 -3.39 1.16
N VAL A 2 3.83 -3.83 1.21
CA VAL A 2 2.65 -3.02 0.91
C VAL A 2 1.73 -3.02 2.13
N TYR A 3 1.21 -1.86 2.51
CA TYR A 3 0.17 -1.71 3.50
C TYR A 3 -1.11 -1.20 2.85
N TYR A 4 -2.25 -1.76 3.25
CA TYR A 4 -3.53 -1.05 3.19
C TYR A 4 -3.88 -0.59 4.60
N LEU A 5 -3.75 0.72 4.84
CA LEU A 5 -4.02 1.34 6.13
C LEU A 5 -5.44 1.87 6.12
N HIS A 6 -6.26 1.45 7.08
CA HIS A 6 -7.63 1.91 7.24
C HIS A 6 -7.89 2.43 8.66
N GLY A 7 -8.87 3.32 8.81
CA GLY A 7 -9.37 3.70 10.13
C GLY A 7 -10.52 2.79 10.59
N ASP A 8 -11.08 3.09 11.76
CA ASP A 8 -12.22 2.35 12.32
C ASP A 8 -13.48 2.47 11.45
N PHE A 9 -13.73 3.67 10.92
CA PHE A 9 -14.86 3.90 10.03
C PHE A 9 -14.55 3.44 8.61
N ARG A 10 -15.34 2.47 8.12
CA ARG A 10 -15.16 1.84 6.80
C ARG A 10 -16.41 2.01 5.95
N CYS A 11 -16.35 2.87 4.94
CA CYS A 11 -17.43 3.01 3.97
C CYS A 11 -17.29 2.00 2.82
N LYS A 12 -18.29 1.94 1.92
CA LYS A 12 -18.28 1.04 0.76
C LYS A 12 -17.03 1.22 -0.11
N THR A 13 -16.61 2.46 -0.35
CA THR A 13 -15.39 2.76 -1.12
C THR A 13 -14.14 2.27 -0.40
N CYS A 14 -14.05 2.39 0.93
CA CYS A 14 -12.92 1.85 1.70
C CYS A 14 -12.84 0.31 1.59
N LEU A 15 -13.97 -0.38 1.60
CA LEU A 15 -13.98 -1.85 1.42
C LEU A 15 -13.55 -2.23 0.00
N MET A 16 -13.98 -1.45 -1.00
CA MET A 16 -13.63 -1.67 -2.39
C MET A 16 -12.14 -1.42 -2.66
N LEU A 17 -11.58 -0.35 -2.12
CA LEU A 17 -10.14 -0.05 -2.23
C LEU A 17 -9.29 -1.12 -1.57
N GLU A 18 -9.72 -1.68 -0.42
CA GLU A 18 -9.04 -2.81 0.20
C GLU A 18 -9.01 -4.04 -0.72
N ASP A 19 -10.18 -4.50 -1.17
CA ASP A 19 -10.30 -5.68 -2.03
C ASP A 19 -9.49 -5.52 -3.32
N MET A 20 -9.57 -4.34 -3.95
CA MET A 20 -8.80 -4.02 -5.15
C MET A 20 -7.30 -4.00 -4.89
N THR A 21 -6.85 -3.48 -3.75
CA THR A 21 -5.42 -3.49 -3.35
C THR A 21 -4.94 -4.91 -3.14
N VAL A 22 -5.68 -5.70 -2.36
CA VAL A 22 -5.32 -7.08 -2.03
C VAL A 22 -5.21 -7.92 -3.30
N ARG A 23 -6.17 -7.80 -4.21
CA ARG A 23 -6.13 -8.51 -5.50
C ARG A 23 -4.97 -8.05 -6.37
N ALA A 24 -4.81 -6.75 -6.56
CA ALA A 24 -3.74 -6.21 -7.41
C ALA A 24 -2.35 -6.71 -6.97
N VAL A 25 -2.10 -6.76 -5.66
CA VAL A 25 -0.82 -7.25 -5.12
C VAL A 25 -0.71 -8.77 -5.22
N ARG A 26 -1.74 -9.53 -4.83
CA ARG A 26 -1.71 -11.00 -4.90
C ARG A 26 -1.56 -11.52 -6.32
N ASP A 27 -2.31 -10.95 -7.26
CA ASP A 27 -2.31 -11.40 -8.66
C ASP A 27 -0.98 -11.05 -9.36
N SER A 28 -0.36 -9.92 -8.99
CA SER A 28 0.87 -9.44 -9.65
C SER A 28 2.16 -9.96 -9.03
N PHE A 29 2.12 -10.39 -7.76
CA PHE A 29 3.32 -10.70 -6.97
C PHE A 29 3.21 -12.01 -6.16
N ALA A 30 2.44 -12.98 -6.65
CA ALA A 30 2.25 -14.26 -5.97
C ALA A 30 3.57 -14.91 -5.53
N THR A 31 4.55 -14.99 -6.43
CA THR A 31 5.88 -15.55 -6.13
C THR A 31 6.62 -14.75 -5.06
N GLN A 32 6.63 -13.41 -5.14
CA GLN A 32 7.32 -12.57 -4.16
C GLN A 32 6.67 -12.66 -2.77
N LEU A 33 5.35 -12.85 -2.71
CA LEU A 33 4.63 -13.10 -1.47
C LEU A 33 4.97 -14.48 -0.88
N GLU A 34 5.02 -15.53 -1.71
CA GLU A 34 5.41 -16.88 -1.30
C GLU A 34 6.86 -16.93 -0.79
N ASP A 35 7.78 -16.27 -1.50
CA ASP A 35 9.20 -16.17 -1.16
C ASP A 35 9.49 -15.18 -0.01
N LYS A 36 8.45 -14.50 0.51
CA LYS A 36 8.55 -13.47 1.55
C LYS A 36 9.46 -12.29 1.19
N VAL A 37 9.67 -12.06 -0.10
CA VAL A 37 10.34 -10.87 -0.65
C VAL A 37 9.40 -9.66 -0.56
N LEU A 38 8.10 -9.90 -0.74
CA LEU A 38 7.04 -8.94 -0.53
C LEU A 38 6.13 -9.41 0.61
N ASP A 39 5.66 -8.46 1.42
CA ASP A 39 4.59 -8.69 2.39
C ASP A 39 3.46 -7.70 2.13
N LEU A 40 2.22 -8.12 2.37
CA LEU A 40 1.01 -7.33 2.24
C LEU A 40 0.23 -7.40 3.56
N GLN A 41 0.03 -6.23 4.18
CA GLN A 41 -0.69 -6.12 5.45
C GLN A 41 -1.87 -5.18 5.33
N VAL A 42 -3.02 -5.61 5.86
CA VAL A 42 -4.21 -4.77 6.06
C VAL A 42 -4.21 -4.37 7.54
N VAL A 43 -4.08 -3.09 7.85
CA VAL A 43 -3.88 -2.62 9.22
C VAL A 43 -4.86 -1.50 9.54
N ASN A 44 -5.50 -1.63 10.70
CA ASN A 44 -6.23 -0.53 11.30
C ASN A 44 -5.23 0.40 12.00
N PHE A 45 -4.98 1.59 11.44
CA PHE A 45 -4.01 2.52 12.02
C PHE A 45 -4.52 3.24 13.28
N MET A 46 -5.83 3.14 13.57
CA MET A 46 -6.44 3.71 14.77
C MET A 46 -6.50 2.74 15.97
N SER A 47 -6.07 1.49 15.77
CA SER A 47 -6.00 0.52 16.87
C SER A 47 -4.85 0.83 17.83
N GLU A 48 -5.01 0.45 19.10
CA GLU A 48 -3.98 0.61 20.14
C GLU A 48 -2.64 0.01 19.68
N GLY A 49 -1.56 0.79 19.78
CA GLY A 49 -0.20 0.41 19.37
C GLY A 49 0.16 0.76 17.92
N ASN A 50 -0.80 1.22 17.11
CA ASN A 50 -0.60 1.61 15.71
C ASN A 50 -0.54 3.14 15.50
N GLU A 51 -0.50 3.93 16.57
CA GLU A 51 -0.57 5.40 16.52
C GLU A 51 0.59 6.03 15.72
N HIS A 52 1.71 5.31 15.60
CA HIS A 52 2.87 5.74 14.82
C HIS A 52 2.58 5.87 13.31
N PHE A 53 1.64 5.09 12.76
CA PHE A 53 1.38 5.07 11.31
C PHE A 53 0.91 6.42 10.75
N GLU A 54 0.10 7.17 11.52
CA GLU A 54 -0.35 8.51 11.09
C GLU A 54 0.82 9.47 10.93
N GLN A 55 1.78 9.43 11.86
CA GLN A 55 2.96 10.31 11.85
C GLN A 55 3.98 9.85 10.80
N ASP A 56 4.25 8.54 10.74
CA ASP A 56 5.26 7.95 9.85
C ASP A 56 4.92 8.13 8.38
N PHE A 57 3.63 8.05 8.03
CA PHE A 57 3.15 8.11 6.64
C PHE A 57 2.26 9.32 6.32
N GLN A 58 2.12 10.26 7.26
CA GLN A 58 1.33 11.49 7.10
C GLN A 58 -0.08 11.17 6.59
N LEU A 59 -0.75 10.26 7.28
CA LEU A 59 -2.07 9.75 6.86
C LEU A 59 -3.16 10.75 7.21
N GLU A 60 -3.96 11.13 6.21
CA GLU A 60 -5.18 11.90 6.41
C GLU A 60 -6.44 11.02 6.31
N GLN A 61 -6.32 9.89 5.61
CA GLN A 61 -7.40 8.96 5.30
C GLN A 61 -6.83 7.57 4.94
N GLN A 62 -7.70 6.62 4.64
CA GLN A 62 -7.32 5.28 4.24
C GLN A 62 -6.37 5.34 3.04
N SER A 63 -5.27 4.60 3.11
CA SER A 63 -4.14 4.76 2.20
C SER A 63 -3.50 3.44 1.85
N VAL A 64 -3.00 3.32 0.61
CA VAL A 64 -2.09 2.25 0.22
C VAL A 64 -0.67 2.80 0.33
N ILE A 65 0.14 2.21 1.21
CA ILE A 65 1.53 2.60 1.40
C ILE A 65 2.43 1.51 0.86
N VAL A 66 3.32 1.85 -0.05
CA VAL A 66 4.43 0.97 -0.46
C VAL A 66 5.67 1.36 0.33
N VAL A 67 6.36 0.38 0.91
CA VAL A 67 7.57 0.61 1.73
C VAL A 67 8.70 -0.30 1.28
N GLU A 68 9.90 0.27 1.28
CA GLU A 68 11.17 -0.43 1.14
C GLU A 68 11.85 -0.48 2.51
N ARG A 69 12.29 -1.68 2.90
CA ARG A 69 12.95 -1.90 4.19
C ARG A 69 14.34 -2.44 3.95
N GLU A 70 15.32 -1.82 4.62
CA GLU A 70 16.70 -2.33 4.69
C GLU A 70 17.07 -2.53 6.16
N ALA A 71 17.64 -3.69 6.50
CA ALA A 71 18.04 -4.03 7.86
C ALA A 71 16.95 -3.74 8.93
N GLY A 72 15.68 -3.98 8.58
CA GLY A 72 14.54 -3.78 9.47
C GLY A 72 14.03 -2.34 9.60
N LYS A 73 14.65 -1.37 8.92
CA LYS A 73 14.24 0.04 8.91
C LYS A 73 13.59 0.41 7.58
N ILE A 74 12.56 1.26 7.62
CA ILE A 74 12.00 1.85 6.41
C ILE A 74 13.01 2.86 5.87
N VAL A 75 13.50 2.64 4.66
CA VAL A 75 14.43 3.55 3.97
C VAL A 75 13.72 4.42 2.93
N ARG A 76 12.58 3.94 2.41
CA ARG A 76 11.76 4.65 1.44
C ARG A 76 10.31 4.20 1.57
N TRP A 77 9.38 5.13 1.34
CA TRP A 77 7.95 4.82 1.31
C TRP A 77 7.21 5.81 0.43
N LYS A 78 6.05 5.40 -0.10
CA LYS A 78 5.14 6.28 -0.83
C LYS A 78 3.69 5.98 -0.51
N ASN A 79 2.92 7.05 -0.31
CA ASN A 79 1.47 6.99 -0.28
C ASN A 79 0.91 7.05 -1.71
N LEU A 80 0.21 6.00 -2.13
CA LEU A 80 -0.36 5.88 -3.47
C LEU A 80 -1.65 6.70 -3.62
N LYS A 81 -1.56 8.03 -3.51
CA LYS A 81 -2.72 8.93 -3.46
C LYS A 81 -3.69 8.77 -4.64
N ARG A 82 -3.20 8.40 -5.82
CA ARG A 82 -4.02 8.20 -7.04
C ARG A 82 -4.98 7.01 -6.96
N ILE A 83 -4.93 6.17 -5.92
CA ILE A 83 -5.96 5.15 -5.69
C ILE A 83 -7.37 5.76 -5.62
N TRP A 84 -7.48 6.99 -5.10
CA TRP A 84 -8.74 7.71 -4.98
C TRP A 84 -9.26 8.23 -6.32
N ASP A 85 -8.39 8.43 -7.30
CA ASP A 85 -8.77 8.81 -8.67
C ASP A 85 -9.14 7.58 -9.54
N LEU A 86 -8.77 6.39 -9.08
CA LEU A 86 -8.85 5.14 -9.83
C LEU A 86 -9.83 4.12 -9.23
N TYR A 87 -10.57 4.51 -8.18
CA TYR A 87 -11.48 3.61 -7.47
C TYR A 87 -12.57 3.00 -8.38
N ASP A 88 -12.98 3.72 -9.43
CA ASP A 88 -13.97 3.27 -10.42
C ASP A 88 -13.32 2.66 -11.69
N ARG A 89 -11.99 2.46 -11.69
CA ARG A 89 -11.22 1.95 -12.83
C ARG A 89 -10.33 0.76 -12.43
N PRO A 90 -10.91 -0.44 -12.22
CA PRO A 90 -10.20 -1.58 -11.63
C PRO A 90 -8.89 -1.98 -12.33
N LEU A 91 -8.87 -1.96 -13.67
CA LEU A 91 -7.66 -2.30 -14.42
C LEU A 91 -6.55 -1.25 -14.27
N GLN A 92 -6.91 0.04 -14.27
CA GLN A 92 -5.95 1.14 -14.10
C GLN A 92 -5.44 1.18 -12.65
N PHE A 93 -6.32 0.92 -11.69
CA PHE A 93 -5.97 0.77 -10.29
C PHE A 93 -4.94 -0.34 -10.09
N ALA A 94 -5.22 -1.54 -10.61
CA ALA A 94 -4.34 -2.70 -10.44
C ALA A 94 -2.97 -2.43 -11.07
N ALA A 95 -2.95 -1.88 -12.30
CA ALA A 95 -1.72 -1.50 -12.97
C ALA A 95 -0.91 -0.45 -12.18
N TYR A 96 -1.59 0.53 -11.58
CA TYR A 96 -0.96 1.57 -10.77
C TYR A 96 -0.32 1.01 -9.50
N VAL A 97 -1.08 0.24 -8.70
CA VAL A 97 -0.56 -0.38 -7.47
C VAL A 97 0.59 -1.33 -7.78
N ALA A 98 0.46 -2.16 -8.82
CA ALA A 98 1.51 -3.08 -9.23
C ALA A 98 2.77 -2.35 -9.74
N GLY A 99 2.60 -1.32 -10.56
CA GLY A 99 3.72 -0.53 -11.07
C GLY A 99 4.53 0.12 -9.94
N GLU A 100 3.84 0.78 -9.00
CA GLU A 100 4.49 1.43 -7.85
C GLU A 100 5.16 0.40 -6.93
N THR A 101 4.51 -0.73 -6.67
CA THR A 101 5.09 -1.80 -5.85
C THR A 101 6.37 -2.35 -6.49
N ARG A 102 6.41 -2.51 -7.82
CA ARG A 102 7.59 -2.99 -8.54
C ARG A 102 8.76 -2.01 -8.45
N LEU A 103 8.53 -0.71 -8.58
CA LEU A 103 9.58 0.31 -8.40
C LEU A 103 10.25 0.24 -7.01
N TYR A 104 9.48 -0.16 -6.00
CA TYR A 104 9.96 -0.35 -4.63
C TYR A 104 10.70 -1.67 -4.43
N LEU A 105 10.34 -2.72 -5.17
CA LEU A 105 11.09 -3.99 -5.18
C LEU A 105 12.41 -3.88 -5.94
N ASP A 106 12.45 -3.07 -7.00
CA ASP A 106 13.63 -2.90 -7.85
C ASP A 106 14.63 -1.86 -7.30
N GLY A 107 14.33 -1.22 -6.16
CA GLY A 107 15.18 -0.15 -5.59
C GLY A 107 15.27 1.11 -6.46
N ALA A 108 14.34 1.29 -7.41
CA ALA A 108 14.38 2.40 -8.36
C ALA A 108 14.18 3.73 -7.62
N PRO A 109 15.03 4.77 -7.82
CA PRO A 109 14.90 6.03 -7.11
C PRO A 109 13.53 6.65 -7.34
N GLU A 110 12.95 7.23 -6.28
CA GLU A 110 11.63 7.84 -6.33
C GLU A 110 11.61 8.95 -7.39
N PRO A 111 10.61 9.01 -8.30
CA PRO A 111 10.36 10.24 -9.04
C PRO A 111 9.95 11.29 -8.01
N LYS A 112 10.80 12.30 -7.81
CA LYS A 112 10.52 13.44 -6.95
C LYS A 112 9.15 14.04 -7.31
N PRO A 113 8.36 14.46 -6.30
CA PRO A 113 7.09 15.14 -6.52
C PRO A 113 7.24 16.42 -7.35
#